data_AF-A0A6J6AD95-F1
#
_entry.id   AF-A0A6J6AD95-F1
#
_cell.length_a   1.000
_cell.length_b   1.000
_cell.length_c   1.000
_cell.angle_alpha   90.00
_cell.angle_beta   90.00
_cell.angle_gamma   90.00
#
_symmetry.space_group_name_H-M   'P 1'
#
loop_
_entity.id
_entity.type
_entity.pdbx_description
1 polymer ?
#
loop_
_entity_poly.entity_id
_entity_poly.type
_entity_poly.pdbx_seq_one_letter_code
_entity_poly.pdbx_strand_id
1 'polypeptide(L)'
;MGDRIDYIICDEAQFYQPDQIDGLAKIVDGLGIDVYAFGILADFRTKLFPGSARLVELADRVNTLQVEALCWCGSRATHNARTVNGVMVTEGEQVVVGDVGRSDEIAYEVLCRRHHMRRVTARASRAGHMSSEPLPFNQ
;
A
#
# COMPACT_ATOMS: atom_id res chain seq x y z
N MET A 1 24.95 21.40 21.20
CA MET A 1 23.93 22.06 20.38
C MET A 1 23.71 21.16 19.16
N GLY A 2 22.48 20.90 18.77
CA GLY A 2 22.18 20.01 17.63
C GLY A 2 22.32 20.73 16.28
N ASP A 3 22.37 19.94 15.21
CA ASP A 3 22.45 20.44 13.84
C ASP A 3 21.07 20.90 13.32
N ARG A 4 21.10 21.78 12.32
CA ARG A 4 19.90 22.21 11.58
C ARG A 4 19.37 21.02 10.76
N ILE A 5 18.07 20.81 10.82
CA ILE A 5 17.35 19.81 10.02
C ILE A 5 16.57 20.56 8.95
N ASP A 6 16.79 20.25 7.67
CA ASP A 6 16.08 20.88 6.56
C ASP A 6 14.83 20.10 6.14
N TYR A 7 14.82 18.77 6.30
CA TYR A 7 13.67 17.93 5.98
C TYR A 7 13.61 16.65 6.81
N ILE A 8 12.42 16.06 6.90
CA ILE A 8 12.14 14.76 7.53
C ILE A 8 11.50 13.84 6.48
N ILE A 9 11.97 12.60 6.42
CA ILE A 9 11.39 11.54 5.59
C ILE A 9 10.81 10.47 6.50
N CYS A 10 9.52 10.21 6.38
CA CYS A 10 8.79 9.16 7.09
C CYS A 10 8.46 8.04 6.11
N ASP A 11 8.89 6.82 6.43
CA ASP A 11 8.53 5.62 5.69
C ASP A 11 7.48 4.81 6.45
N GLU A 12 6.71 4.01 5.73
CA GLU A 12 5.60 3.19 6.27
C GLU A 12 4.63 4.00 7.14
N ALA A 13 4.35 5.24 6.73
CA ALA A 13 3.60 6.23 7.51
C ALA A 13 2.15 5.80 7.81
N GLN A 14 1.63 4.77 7.15
CA GLN A 14 0.35 4.16 7.49
C GLN A 14 0.32 3.58 8.92
N PHE A 15 1.47 3.23 9.50
CA PHE A 15 1.56 2.70 10.86
C PHE A 15 1.64 3.79 11.93
N TYR A 16 1.70 5.07 11.52
CA TYR A 16 1.70 6.17 12.47
C TYR A 16 0.30 6.33 13.06
N GLN A 17 0.26 6.77 14.30
CA GLN A 17 -0.96 7.18 14.96
C GLN A 17 -1.36 8.60 14.52
N PRO A 18 -2.66 8.95 14.53
CA PRO A 18 -3.12 10.27 14.11
C PRO A 18 -2.44 11.44 14.84
N ASP A 19 -2.14 11.29 16.13
CA ASP A 19 -1.42 12.29 16.94
C ASP A 19 0.04 12.48 16.51
N GLN A 20 0.70 11.41 16.02
CA GLN A 20 2.02 11.51 15.40
C GLN A 20 1.95 12.33 14.10
N ILE A 21 0.89 12.16 13.31
CA ILE A 21 0.67 12.97 12.11
C ILE A 21 0.41 14.44 12.46
N ASP A 22 -0.37 14.73 13.51
CA ASP A 22 -0.54 16.09 14.03
C ASP A 22 0.81 16.70 14.47
N GLY A 23 1.71 15.88 15.01
CA GLY A 23 3.07 16.26 15.35
C GLY A 23 3.89 16.68 14.13
N LEU A 24 3.78 15.93 13.03
CA LEU A 24 4.45 16.27 11.76
C LEU A 24 3.95 17.60 11.20
N ALA A 25 2.64 17.86 11.23
CA ALA A 25 2.08 19.15 10.80
C ALA A 25 2.62 20.31 11.64
N LYS A 26 2.73 20.14 12.96
CA LYS A 26 3.33 21.16 13.85
C LYS A 26 4.80 21.41 13.55
N ILE A 27 5.54 20.41 13.07
CA ILE A 27 6.94 20.58 12.65
C ILE A 27 7.01 21.45 11.40
N VAL A 28 6.17 21.18 10.40
CA VAL A 28 6.09 22.00 9.18
C VAL A 28 5.73 23.44 9.54
N ASP A 29 4.63 23.65 10.26
CA ASP A 29 4.11 24.98 10.57
C ASP A 29 4.99 25.75 11.57
N GLY A 30 5.49 25.06 12.60
CA GLY A 30 6.18 25.67 13.72
C GLY A 30 7.68 25.84 13.52
N LEU A 31 8.31 24.95 12.74
CA LEU A 31 9.77 24.95 12.54
C LEU A 31 10.16 25.24 11.08
N GLY A 32 9.21 25.23 10.14
CA GLY A 32 9.50 25.43 8.71
C GLY A 32 10.33 24.30 8.11
N ILE A 33 10.21 23.09 8.66
CA ILE A 33 10.94 21.90 8.19
C ILE A 33 10.00 21.08 7.30
N ASP A 34 10.43 20.78 6.08
CA ASP A 34 9.62 19.99 5.14
C ASP A 34 9.50 18.53 5.60
N VAL A 35 8.28 17.97 5.52
CA VAL A 35 8.02 16.57 5.86
C VAL A 35 7.51 15.81 4.64
N TYR A 36 8.18 14.72 4.29
CA TYR A 36 7.77 13.79 3.25
C TYR A 36 7.37 12.46 3.88
N ALA A 37 6.13 12.03 3.65
CA ALA A 37 5.60 10.77 4.17
C ALA A 37 5.27 9.80 3.04
N PHE A 38 5.78 8.57 3.15
CA PHE A 38 5.57 7.48 2.21
C PHE A 38 4.82 6.35 2.93
N GLY A 39 3.85 5.75 2.23
CA GLY A 39 3.06 4.67 2.80
C GLY A 39 1.87 4.28 1.94
N ILE A 40 1.21 3.19 2.32
CA ILE A 40 -0.02 2.73 1.68
C ILE A 40 -1.25 3.41 2.30
N LEU A 41 -2.25 3.73 1.49
CA LEU A 41 -3.45 4.42 1.99
C LEU A 41 -4.39 3.49 2.77
N ALA A 42 -4.62 2.28 2.24
CA ALA A 42 -5.67 1.40 2.72
C ALA A 42 -5.19 -0.04 2.94
N ASP A 43 -5.82 -0.68 3.93
CA ASP A 43 -5.60 -2.09 4.26
C ASP A 43 -6.28 -3.04 3.27
N PHE A 44 -6.13 -4.34 3.50
CA PHE A 44 -6.74 -5.38 2.67
C PHE A 44 -8.29 -5.37 2.67
N ARG A 45 -8.89 -4.69 3.65
CA ARG A 45 -10.34 -4.51 3.81
C ARG A 45 -10.84 -3.24 3.13
N THR A 46 -9.98 -2.53 2.39
CA THR A 46 -10.28 -1.26 1.71
C THR A 46 -10.66 -0.14 2.68
N LYS A 47 -10.12 -0.20 3.90
CA LYS A 47 -10.24 0.86 4.89
C LYS A 47 -8.93 1.61 4.99
N LEU A 48 -9.01 2.94 5.07
CA LEU A 48 -7.82 3.75 5.30
C LEU A 48 -7.17 3.34 6.61
N PHE A 49 -5.84 3.28 6.62
CA PHE A 49 -5.11 3.27 7.89
C PHE A 49 -5.36 4.58 8.63
N PRO A 50 -5.46 4.58 9.98
CA PRO A 50 -5.68 5.81 10.74
C PRO A 50 -4.62 6.89 10.45
N GLY A 51 -3.33 6.53 10.41
CA GLY A 51 -2.25 7.43 10.04
C GLY A 51 -2.39 7.97 8.62
N SER A 52 -2.66 7.09 7.65
CA SER A 52 -2.86 7.50 6.25
C SER A 52 -4.10 8.39 6.06
N ALA A 53 -5.19 8.12 6.77
CA ALA A 53 -6.38 8.98 6.76
C ALA A 53 -6.01 10.38 7.27
N ARG A 54 -5.29 10.46 8.39
CA ARG A 54 -4.87 11.74 8.95
C ARG A 54 -3.88 12.49 8.06
N LEU A 55 -2.99 11.77 7.37
CA LEU A 55 -2.11 12.37 6.36
C LEU A 55 -2.90 13.00 5.22
N VAL A 56 -3.92 12.31 4.70
CA VAL A 56 -4.77 12.86 3.63
C VAL A 56 -5.54 14.10 4.08
N GLU A 57 -5.91 14.19 5.35
CA GLU A 57 -6.61 15.36 5.91
C GLU A 57 -5.70 16.60 6.06
N LEU A 58 -4.41 16.40 6.34
CA LEU A 58 -3.49 17.50 6.69
C LEU A 58 -2.46 17.85 5.63
N ALA A 59 -2.06 16.91 4.77
CA ALA A 59 -0.95 17.13 3.86
C ALA A 59 -1.26 18.23 2.83
N ASP A 60 -0.31 19.14 2.63
CA ASP A 60 -0.38 20.16 1.58
C ASP A 60 -0.50 19.55 0.18
N ARG A 61 0.11 18.37 0.00
CA ARG A 61 0.12 17.62 -1.26
C ARG A 61 0.03 16.13 -1.01
N VAL A 62 -0.84 15.45 -1.75
CA VAL A 62 -0.94 13.99 -1.80
C VAL A 62 -0.68 13.54 -3.23
N ASN A 63 0.43 12.82 -3.43
CA ASN A 63 0.82 12.30 -4.73
C ASN A 63 0.71 10.78 -4.75
N THR A 64 0.11 10.24 -5.82
CA THR A 64 0.14 8.80 -6.08
C THR A 64 1.45 8.44 -6.79
N LEU A 65 2.04 7.29 -6.44
CA LEU A 65 3.26 6.79 -7.09
C LEU A 65 3.03 6.63 -8.60
N GLN A 66 3.99 7.10 -9.39
CA GLN A 66 3.90 7.10 -10.86
C GLN A 66 4.10 5.70 -11.46
N VAL A 67 4.76 4.79 -10.73
CA VAL A 67 4.91 3.39 -11.13
C VAL A 67 3.70 2.62 -10.63
N GLU A 68 2.83 2.23 -11.56
CA GLU A 68 1.59 1.55 -11.26
C GLU A 68 1.80 0.04 -11.19
N ALA A 69 1.48 -0.56 -10.05
CA ALA A 69 1.32 -2.01 -10.00
C ALA A 69 0.13 -2.43 -10.86
N LEU A 70 0.24 -3.57 -11.53
CA LEU A 70 -0.83 -4.11 -12.38
C LEU A 70 -1.53 -5.27 -11.67
N CYS A 71 -2.85 -5.30 -11.80
CA CYS A 71 -3.63 -6.49 -11.51
C CYS A 71 -3.31 -7.54 -12.58
N TRP A 72 -3.51 -8.82 -12.27
CA TRP A 72 -3.34 -9.92 -13.22
C TRP A 72 -4.15 -9.74 -14.52
N CYS A 73 -5.17 -8.86 -14.55
CA CYS A 73 -5.93 -8.51 -15.74
C CYS A 73 -5.36 -7.35 -16.58
N GLY A 74 -4.13 -6.92 -16.30
CA GLY A 74 -3.45 -5.81 -16.97
C GLY A 74 -3.97 -4.41 -16.59
N SER A 75 -5.06 -4.29 -15.85
CA SER A 75 -5.54 -3.00 -15.33
C SER A 75 -4.73 -2.58 -14.11
N ARG A 76 -4.63 -1.27 -13.88
CA ARG A 76 -4.01 -0.71 -12.66
C ARG A 76 -4.55 -1.36 -11.39
N ALA A 77 -3.66 -1.88 -10.56
CA ALA A 77 -3.98 -2.34 -9.22
C ALA A 77 -4.04 -1.15 -8.28
N THR A 78 -5.11 -1.09 -7.49
CA THR A 78 -5.35 -0.01 -6.53
C THR A 78 -5.74 -0.53 -5.16
N HIS A 79 -5.84 -1.86 -5.01
CA HIS A 79 -6.35 -2.51 -3.80
C HIS A 79 -5.39 -3.61 -3.38
N ASN A 80 -5.07 -3.65 -2.09
CA ASN A 80 -4.37 -4.76 -1.47
C ASN A 80 -5.38 -5.86 -1.13
N ALA A 81 -5.00 -7.11 -1.33
CA ALA A 81 -5.78 -8.27 -0.96
C ALA A 81 -4.91 -9.22 -0.14
N ARG A 82 -5.38 -9.59 1.05
CA ARG A 82 -4.79 -10.67 1.83
C ARG A 82 -5.43 -11.97 1.37
N THR A 83 -4.62 -12.99 1.17
CA THR A 83 -5.06 -14.33 0.79
C THR A 83 -4.57 -15.34 1.81
N VAL A 84 -5.39 -16.36 2.06
CA VAL A 84 -5.04 -17.53 2.87
C VAL A 84 -5.30 -18.74 1.99
N ASN A 85 -4.25 -19.51 1.70
CA ASN A 85 -4.31 -20.64 0.76
C ASN A 85 -4.86 -20.23 -0.63
N GLY A 86 -4.54 -19.01 -1.06
CA GLY A 86 -4.95 -18.45 -2.36
C GLY A 86 -6.40 -17.95 -2.45
N VAL A 87 -7.15 -17.95 -1.33
CA VAL A 87 -8.49 -17.38 -1.24
C VAL A 87 -8.42 -16.04 -0.51
N MET A 88 -9.03 -15.00 -1.08
CA MET A 88 -9.06 -13.68 -0.47
C MET A 88 -9.82 -13.70 0.87
N VAL A 89 -9.23 -13.12 1.89
CA VAL A 89 -9.86 -12.91 3.20
C VAL A 89 -10.11 -11.43 3.43
N THR A 90 -11.29 -11.10 3.97
CA THR A 90 -11.71 -9.71 4.26
C THR A 90 -11.85 -9.44 5.75
N GLU A 91 -11.49 -10.39 6.59
CA GLU A 91 -11.60 -10.34 8.05
C GLU A 91 -10.26 -10.73 8.69
N GLY A 92 -10.04 -10.26 9.93
CA GLY A 92 -8.82 -10.49 10.72
C GLY A 92 -8.06 -9.20 11.04
N GLU A 93 -6.97 -9.33 11.80
CA GLU A 93 -6.15 -8.20 12.20
C GLU A 93 -5.51 -7.50 11.00
N GLN A 94 -5.50 -6.17 11.06
CA GLN A 94 -5.03 -5.26 10.01
C GLN A 94 -3.52 -5.34 9.79
N VAL A 95 -2.77 -5.70 10.85
CA VAL A 95 -1.32 -5.83 10.85
C VAL A 95 -0.99 -7.28 11.17
N VAL A 96 -0.43 -7.99 10.19
CA VAL A 96 0.23 -9.28 10.44
C VAL A 96 1.64 -9.11 9.92
N VAL A 97 2.56 -8.72 10.79
CA VAL A 97 3.99 -8.79 10.50
C VAL A 97 4.32 -10.28 10.39
N GLY A 98 4.85 -10.71 9.25
CA GLY A 98 4.93 -12.12 8.82
C GLY A 98 5.19 -13.12 9.93
N ASP A 99 4.13 -13.76 10.41
CA ASP A 99 4.21 -14.81 11.42
C ASP A 99 4.56 -16.12 10.71
N VAL A 100 5.81 -16.54 10.84
CA VAL A 100 6.43 -17.66 10.10
C VAL A 100 5.94 -19.05 10.56
N GLY A 101 4.83 -19.11 11.31
CA GLY A 101 4.45 -20.26 12.15
C GLY A 101 3.13 -20.97 11.84
N ARG A 102 2.38 -20.62 10.78
CA ARG A 102 1.10 -21.28 10.45
C ARG A 102 1.18 -22.10 9.17
N SER A 103 0.50 -23.25 9.17
CA SER A 103 0.38 -24.20 8.05
C SER A 103 -0.34 -23.65 6.82
N ASP A 104 -1.01 -22.50 6.97
CA ASP A 104 -1.73 -21.83 5.89
C ASP A 104 -0.84 -20.75 5.26
N GLU A 105 -0.71 -20.80 3.94
CA GLU A 105 0.08 -19.84 3.18
C GLU A 105 -0.64 -18.48 3.15
N ILE A 106 -0.20 -17.54 3.99
CA ILE A 106 -0.65 -16.15 3.99
C ILE A 106 0.16 -15.39 2.94
N ALA A 107 -0.52 -14.82 1.95
CA ALA A 107 0.11 -14.02 0.90
C ALA A 107 -0.69 -12.74 0.64
N TYR A 108 -0.01 -11.72 0.13
CA TYR A 108 -0.62 -10.47 -0.30
C TYR A 108 -0.53 -10.35 -1.83
N GLU A 109 -1.63 -9.97 -2.47
CA GLU A 109 -1.68 -9.65 -3.90
C GLU A 109 -2.30 -8.26 -4.12
N VAL A 110 -1.95 -7.63 -5.24
CA VAL A 110 -2.48 -6.32 -5.64
C VAL A 110 -3.49 -6.51 -6.78
N LEU A 111 -4.68 -5.94 -6.62
CA LEU A 111 -5.80 -6.12 -7.53
C LEU A 111 -6.39 -4.79 -7.99
N CYS A 112 -7.03 -4.81 -9.16
CA CYS A 112 -7.93 -3.74 -9.56
C CYS A 112 -9.21 -3.82 -8.72
N ARG A 113 -9.88 -2.68 -8.53
CA ARG A 113 -11.13 -2.61 -7.75
C ARG A 113 -12.15 -3.67 -8.15
N ARG A 114 -12.30 -3.96 -9.45
CA ARG A 114 -13.24 -4.96 -9.96
C ARG A 114 -12.94 -6.37 -9.43
N HIS A 115 -11.68 -6.80 -9.45
CA HIS A 115 -11.31 -8.14 -9.01
C HIS A 115 -11.24 -8.25 -7.48
N HIS A 116 -10.87 -7.16 -6.80
CA HIS A 116 -10.97 -7.09 -5.34
C HIS A 116 -12.43 -7.25 -4.87
N MET A 117 -13.35 -6.44 -5.40
CA MET A 117 -14.78 -6.51 -5.04
C MET A 117 -15.45 -7.85 -5.37
N ARG A 118 -14.95 -8.56 -6.38
CA ARG A 118 -15.43 -9.90 -6.75
C ARG A 118 -14.70 -11.04 -6.03
N ARG A 119 -13.68 -10.73 -5.23
CA ARG A 119 -12.83 -11.70 -4.52
C ARG A 119 -12.17 -12.73 -5.46
N VAL A 120 -11.76 -12.29 -6.65
CA VAL A 120 -11.10 -13.13 -7.66
C VAL A 120 -9.59 -12.91 -7.61
N THR A 121 -8.89 -13.90 -7.07
CA THR A 121 -7.43 -13.91 -6.94
C THR A 121 -6.73 -14.35 -8.23
N ALA A 122 -5.44 -14.07 -8.37
CA ALA A 122 -4.66 -14.54 -9.52
C ALA A 122 -4.63 -16.09 -9.61
N ARG A 123 -4.56 -16.77 -8.46
CA ARG A 123 -4.57 -18.24 -8.37
C ARG A 123 -5.91 -18.82 -8.82
N ALA A 124 -7.02 -18.18 -8.45
CA ALA A 124 -8.36 -18.59 -8.86
C ALA A 124 -8.63 -18.34 -10.35
N SER A 125 -8.00 -17.33 -10.95
CA SER A 125 -8.24 -16.94 -12.34
C SER A 125 -7.40 -17.71 -13.38
N ARG A 126 -6.46 -18.57 -12.95
CA ARG A 126 -5.49 -19.27 -13.83
C ARG A 126 -4.77 -18.31 -14.80
N ALA A 127 -4.54 -17.06 -14.37
CA ALA A 127 -4.39 -15.91 -15.26
C ALA A 127 -3.37 -16.09 -16.41
N GLY A 128 -3.90 -16.18 -17.63
CA GLY A 128 -3.19 -16.13 -18.91
C GLY A 128 -2.92 -14.70 -19.39
N HIS A 129 -2.16 -13.93 -18.61
CA HIS A 129 -1.73 -12.57 -19.01
C HIS A 129 -0.22 -12.42 -19.18
N MET A 130 0.50 -13.53 -19.32
CA MET A 130 1.81 -13.50 -19.95
C MET A 130 1.59 -13.59 -21.46
N SER A 131 2.12 -12.63 -22.21
CA SER A 131 2.37 -12.86 -23.63
C SER A 131 3.20 -14.15 -23.74
N SER A 132 2.72 -15.12 -24.52
CA SER A 132 3.50 -16.32 -24.84
C SER A 132 4.61 -16.01 -25.84
N GLU A 133 4.58 -14.83 -26.46
CA GLU A 133 5.55 -14.39 -27.44
C GLU A 133 6.74 -13.69 -26.75
N PRO A 134 7.98 -14.17 -26.98
CA PRO A 134 9.17 -13.47 -26.53
C PRO A 134 9.32 -12.14 -27.30
N LEU A 135 9.96 -11.16 -26.66
CA LEU A 135 10.24 -9.87 -27.30
C LEU A 135 11.10 -10.08 -28.56
N PRO A 136 10.79 -9.42 -29.69
CA PRO A 136 11.47 -9.63 -30.96
C PRO A 136 12.81 -8.88 -30.98
N PHE A 137 13.76 -9.30 -30.14
CA PHE A 137 15.11 -8.72 -30.12
C PHE A 137 16.11 -9.48 -31.02
N ASN A 138 15.65 -10.43 -31.84
CA ASN A 138 16.48 -11.16 -32.81
C ASN A 138 15.84 -11.20 -34.22
N GLN A 139 15.51 -10.04 -34.79
CA GLN A 139 15.38 -9.88 -36.24
C GLN A 139 16.39 -8.86 -36.74
#